data_AF-A0A2T7PSG3-F1
#
_entry.id   AF-A0A2T7PSG3-F1
#
_cell.length_a   1.000
_cell.length_b   1.000
_cell.length_c   1.000
_cell.angle_alpha   90.00
_cell.angle_beta   90.00
_cell.angle_gamma   90.00
#
_symmetry.space_group_name_H-M   'P 1'
#
loop_
_entity.id
_entity.type
_entity.pdbx_description
1 polymer ?
#
loop_
_entity_poly.entity_id
_entity_poly.type
_entity_poly.pdbx_seq_one_letter_code
_entity_poly.pdbx_strand_id
1 'polypeptide(L)'
;MLDRRSAVRLGMTSRLQSPTIIIQSPECSTLPSVLDVTTSNVTFGTSVNVSCSQFGYRLVGAPTLTCNKSAQWEPTVPTCEYFSQNEKEIAFMGCYK
;
A
#
# COMPACT_ATOMS: atom_id res chain seq x y z
N MET A 1 -13.33 -68.41 20.90
CA MET A 1 -12.89 -68.12 19.52
C MET A 1 -13.47 -66.76 19.15
N LEU A 2 -12.71 -65.67 19.25
CA LEU A 2 -13.19 -64.32 18.92
C LEU A 2 -12.96 -64.06 17.43
N ASP A 3 -14.05 -63.82 16.69
CA ASP A 3 -14.07 -63.55 15.25
C ASP A 3 -13.38 -62.19 14.97
N ARG A 4 -12.20 -62.24 14.33
CA ARG A 4 -11.45 -61.07 13.87
C ARG A 4 -12.06 -60.51 12.60
N ARG A 5 -13.21 -59.84 12.71
CA ARG A 5 -13.64 -58.92 11.64
C ARG A 5 -13.02 -57.56 11.87
N SER A 6 -11.82 -57.38 11.31
CA SER A 6 -11.19 -56.07 11.16
C SER A 6 -12.14 -55.14 10.40
N ALA A 7 -12.81 -54.25 11.12
CA ALA A 7 -13.48 -53.11 10.52
C ALA A 7 -12.39 -52.15 10.02
N VAL A 8 -12.02 -52.27 8.75
CA VAL A 8 -11.24 -51.23 8.07
C VAL A 8 -12.16 -50.02 7.93
N ARG A 9 -11.84 -48.94 8.65
CA ARG A 9 -12.52 -47.65 8.47
C ARG A 9 -12.24 -47.17 7.04
N LEU A 10 -13.26 -47.10 6.19
CA LEU A 10 -13.18 -46.42 4.89
C LEU A 10 -12.93 -44.93 5.16
N GLY A 11 -11.67 -44.55 5.22
CA GLY A 11 -11.23 -43.16 5.27
C GLY A 11 -11.41 -42.53 3.90
N MET A 12 -12.61 -42.03 3.63
CA MET A 12 -12.83 -41.07 2.55
C MET A 12 -13.36 -39.77 3.16
N THR A 13 -12.55 -39.13 4.00
CA THR A 13 -12.68 -37.68 4.19
C THR A 13 -11.89 -37.01 3.06
N SER A 14 -12.32 -37.25 1.82
CA SER A 14 -11.96 -36.40 0.70
C SER A 14 -12.52 -35.02 1.01
N ARG A 15 -11.71 -34.18 1.67
CA ARG A 15 -11.93 -32.75 1.62
C ARG A 15 -11.97 -32.44 0.13
N LEU A 16 -13.13 -32.02 -0.38
CA LEU A 16 -13.13 -31.17 -1.54
C LEU A 16 -12.32 -29.94 -1.14
N GLN A 17 -11.00 -30.01 -1.26
CA GLN A 17 -10.16 -28.85 -1.46
C GLN A 17 -10.50 -28.38 -2.88
N SER A 18 -11.72 -27.84 -3.02
CA SER A 18 -12.00 -26.86 -4.04
C SER A 18 -10.85 -25.86 -3.95
N PRO A 19 -10.11 -25.58 -5.02
CA PRO A 19 -9.09 -24.55 -4.94
C PRO A 19 -9.82 -23.28 -4.54
N THR A 20 -9.61 -22.83 -3.30
CA THR A 20 -9.95 -21.46 -2.95
C THR A 20 -9.16 -20.62 -3.93
N ILE A 21 -9.84 -20.00 -4.89
CA ILE A 21 -9.19 -18.99 -5.74
C ILE A 21 -8.85 -17.86 -4.79
N ILE A 22 -7.64 -17.89 -4.23
CA ILE A 22 -7.12 -16.81 -3.42
C ILE A 22 -6.85 -15.69 -4.42
N ILE A 23 -7.84 -14.83 -4.64
CA ILE A 23 -7.62 -13.52 -5.24
C ILE A 23 -6.89 -12.70 -4.17
N GLN A 24 -5.66 -13.08 -3.85
CA GLN A 24 -4.73 -12.21 -3.15
C GLN A 24 -4.49 -11.07 -4.14
N SER A 25 -5.28 -9.99 -4.00
CA SER A 25 -4.99 -8.74 -4.69
C SER A 25 -3.52 -8.43 -4.39
N PRO A 26 -2.69 -8.19 -5.42
CA PRO A 26 -1.30 -7.90 -5.15
C PRO A 26 -1.27 -6.63 -4.30
N GLU A 27 -0.75 -6.74 -3.07
CA GLU A 27 -0.46 -5.56 -2.28
C GLU A 27 0.53 -4.73 -3.09
N CYS A 28 0.30 -3.42 -3.17
CA CYS A 28 1.18 -2.56 -3.94
C CYS A 28 2.60 -2.55 -3.37
N SER A 29 3.58 -2.18 -4.19
CA SER A 29 4.96 -1.96 -3.74
C SER A 29 5.01 -1.10 -2.47
N THR A 30 5.88 -1.43 -1.52
CA THR A 30 6.02 -0.67 -0.28
C THR A 30 6.54 0.75 -0.58
N LEU A 31 5.87 1.77 -0.04
CA LEU A 31 6.33 3.15 -0.12
C LEU A 31 7.60 3.37 0.73
N PRO A 32 8.49 4.29 0.35
CA PRO A 32 9.66 4.61 1.16
C PRO A 32 9.24 5.20 2.51
N SER A 33 9.96 4.86 3.58
CA SER A 33 9.65 5.29 4.97
C SER A 33 9.73 6.80 5.22
N VAL A 34 10.23 7.56 4.24
CA VAL A 34 10.20 9.04 4.26
C VAL A 34 8.80 9.61 3.99
N LEU A 35 7.91 8.78 3.43
CA LEU A 35 6.52 9.12 3.20
C LEU A 35 5.64 8.52 4.30
N ASP A 36 4.65 9.29 4.72
CA ASP A 36 3.55 8.86 5.57
C ASP A 36 2.27 8.75 4.74
N VAL A 37 1.43 7.78 5.07
CA VAL A 37 0.26 7.40 4.25
C VAL A 37 -1.00 7.48 5.10
N THR A 38 -2.02 8.17 4.60
CA THR A 38 -3.28 8.37 5.36
C THR A 38 -4.11 7.09 5.53
N THR A 39 -3.75 5.98 4.89
CA THR A 39 -4.55 4.76 4.87
C THR A 39 -3.65 3.54 4.90
N SER A 40 -3.98 2.58 5.77
CA SER A 40 -3.22 1.33 5.96
C SER A 40 -3.60 0.21 4.98
N ASN A 41 -4.70 0.36 4.23
CA ASN A 41 -5.14 -0.61 3.22
C ASN A 41 -4.59 -0.20 1.86
N VAL A 42 -3.68 -1.01 1.33
CA VAL A 42 -2.88 -0.73 0.14
C VAL A 42 -3.19 -1.75 -0.96
N THR A 43 -4.47 -1.93 -1.26
CA THR A 43 -4.93 -2.92 -2.23
C THR A 43 -5.07 -2.33 -3.63
N PHE A 44 -5.11 -3.21 -4.64
CA PHE A 44 -5.36 -2.77 -6.02
C PHE A 44 -6.60 -1.85 -6.11
N GLY A 45 -6.44 -0.67 -6.74
CA GLY A 45 -7.49 0.32 -6.91
C GLY A 45 -7.64 1.31 -5.74
N THR A 46 -6.89 1.16 -4.64
CA THR A 46 -6.90 2.16 -3.57
C THR A 46 -6.12 3.40 -3.97
N SER A 47 -6.70 4.56 -3.67
CA SER A 47 -6.00 5.85 -3.73
C SER A 47 -5.62 6.27 -2.32
N VAL A 48 -4.34 6.56 -2.12
CA VAL A 48 -3.80 6.99 -0.83
C VAL A 48 -3.24 8.40 -0.96
N ASN A 49 -3.30 9.15 0.13
CA ASN A 49 -2.66 10.45 0.22
C ASN A 49 -1.33 10.29 0.96
N VAL A 50 -0.28 10.89 0.42
CA VAL A 50 1.08 10.82 0.97
C VAL A 50 1.56 12.18 1.46
N SER A 51 2.29 12.18 2.57
CA SER A 51 2.93 13.35 3.16
C SER A 51 4.37 13.03 3.55
N CYS A 52 5.22 14.05 3.72
CA CYS A 52 6.57 13.82 4.23
C CYS A 52 6.53 13.60 5.74
N SER A 53 7.18 12.53 6.20
CA SER A 53 7.22 12.18 7.63
C SER A 53 8.08 13.17 8.45
N GLN A 54 9.02 13.86 7.81
CA GLN A 54 9.94 14.80 8.44
C GLN A 54 9.42 16.25 8.38
N PHE A 55 9.50 16.96 9.51
CA PHE A 55 9.22 18.39 9.56
C PHE A 55 10.23 19.19 8.73
N GLY A 56 9.77 20.23 8.05
CA GLY A 56 10.61 21.08 7.20
C GLY A 56 10.88 20.49 5.81
N TYR A 57 10.28 19.34 5.46
CA TYR A 57 10.30 18.81 4.10
C TYR A 57 8.96 19.07 3.41
N ARG A 58 9.01 19.47 2.14
CA ARG A 58 7.84 19.56 1.27
C ARG A 58 7.80 18.35 0.35
N LEU A 59 6.58 17.90 0.08
CA LEU A 59 6.34 16.90 -0.95
C LEU A 59 6.50 17.55 -2.33
N VAL A 60 7.30 16.95 -3.20
CA VAL A 60 7.52 17.36 -4.59
C VAL A 60 6.97 16.26 -5.50
N GLY A 61 5.86 16.57 -6.18
CA GLY A 61 5.12 15.64 -7.04
C GLY A 61 3.64 15.56 -6.67
N ALA A 62 2.99 14.45 -7.01
CA ALA A 62 1.57 14.24 -6.73
C ALA A 62 1.37 13.78 -5.27
N PRO A 63 0.47 14.42 -4.49
CA PRO A 63 0.15 14.00 -3.14
C PRO A 63 -0.73 12.75 -3.10
N THR A 64 -1.42 12.44 -4.20
CA THR A 64 -2.31 11.29 -4.29
C THR A 64 -1.71 10.24 -5.20
N LEU A 65 -1.60 9.01 -4.70
CA LEU A 65 -1.11 7.85 -5.42
C LEU A 65 -2.20 6.79 -5.50
N THR A 66 -2.33 6.16 -6.65
CA THR A 66 -3.27 5.07 -6.89
C THR A 66 -2.52 3.78 -7.19
N CYS A 67 -2.95 2.69 -6.55
CA CYS A 67 -2.39 1.36 -6.80
C CYS A 67 -2.95 0.77 -8.10
N ASN A 68 -2.13 0.63 -9.15
CA ASN A 68 -2.52 0.02 -10.43
C ASN A 68 -2.55 -1.52 -10.35
N LYS A 69 -3.16 -2.17 -11.34
CA LYS A 69 -3.24 -3.63 -11.56
C LYS A 69 -1.88 -4.30 -11.58
N SER A 70 -0.85 -3.55 -11.96
CA SER A 70 0.56 -3.98 -11.93
C SER A 70 1.20 -3.93 -10.54
N ALA A 71 0.43 -3.64 -9.48
CA ALA A 71 0.93 -3.45 -8.10
C ALA A 71 1.95 -2.31 -7.96
N GLN A 72 1.81 -1.30 -8.83
CA GLN A 72 2.67 -0.12 -8.87
C GLN A 72 1.86 1.13 -8.53
N TRP A 73 2.53 2.08 -7.88
CA TRP A 73 1.98 3.39 -7.57
C TRP A 73 2.01 4.30 -8.78
N GLU A 74 0.85 4.88 -9.09
CA GLU A 74 0.69 5.83 -10.17
C GLU A 74 -0.06 7.08 -9.69
N PRO A 75 0.40 8.30 -10.03
CA PRO A 75 1.62 8.61 -10.80
C PRO A 75 2.91 8.28 -10.02
N THR A 76 4.09 8.54 -10.59
CA THR A 76 5.38 8.24 -9.95
C THR A 76 5.45 8.75 -8.51
N VAL A 77 5.99 7.92 -7.60
CA VAL A 77 6.12 8.22 -6.17
C VAL A 77 6.85 9.57 -5.99
N PRO A 78 6.26 10.53 -5.26
CA PRO A 78 6.85 11.85 -5.03
C PRO A 78 8.06 11.78 -4.11
N THR A 79 8.89 12.82 -4.16
CA THR A 79 10.07 12.98 -3.31
C THR A 79 9.82 14.00 -2.21
N CYS A 80 10.54 13.86 -1.10
CA CYS A 80 10.55 14.83 -0.02
C CYS A 80 11.82 15.69 -0.12
N GLU A 81 11.64 16.98 -0.34
CA GLU A 81 12.74 17.95 -0.42
C GLU A 81 12.69 18.91 0.76
N TYR A 82 13.84 19.23 1.32
CA TYR A 82 13.92 20.20 2.40
C TYR A 82 13.45 21.57 1.90
N PHE A 83 12.41 22.10 2.53
CA PHE A 83 11.92 23.43 2.25
C PHE A 83 12.48 24.36 3.31
N SER A 84 13.58 25.05 3.00
CA SER A 84 13.89 26.26 3.74
C SER A 84 12.73 27.22 3.49
N GLN A 85 12.02 27.64 4.54
CA GLN A 85 10.91 28.61 4.45
C GLN A 85 11.38 30.00 3.96
N ASN A 86 12.63 30.11 3.50
CA ASN A 86 13.31 31.33 3.11
C ASN A 86 13.16 31.68 1.62
N GLU A 87 12.31 30.99 0.85
CA GLU A 87 12.03 31.36 -0.56
C GLU A 87 10.58 31.76 -0.84
N LYS A 88 9.62 31.52 0.07
CA LYS A 88 8.22 31.99 -0.10
C LYS A 88 7.88 33.29 0.63
N GLU A 89 8.85 33.90 1.31
CA GLU A 89 8.71 35.23 1.94
C GLU A 89 9.33 36.38 1.13
N ILE A 90 9.77 36.18 -0.12
CA ILE A 90 10.30 37.27 -0.98
C ILE A 90 9.41 37.51 -2.22
N ALA A 91 8.10 37.24 -2.12
CA ALA A 91 7.13 37.64 -3.15
C ALA A 91 5.94 38.45 -2.61
N PHE A 92 5.84 38.68 -1.29
CA PHE A 92 4.81 39.54 -0.70
C PHE A 92 5.34 40.80 0.02
N MET A 93 6.66 40.95 0.12
CA MET A 93 7.31 42.20 0.59
C MET A 93 8.09 42.88 -0.54
N GLY A 94 7.47 42.93 -1.72
CA GLY A 94 7.90 43.74 -2.85
C GLY A 94 6.91 44.87 -3.08
N CYS A 95 7.18 46.03 -2.45
CA CYS A 95 6.62 47.35 -2.73
C CYS A 95 5.28 47.40 -3.48
N TYR A 96 4.15 47.19 -2.78
CA TYR A 96 2.91 47.85 -3.21
C TYR A 96 3.17 49.35 -3.08
N LYS A 97 3.14 50.02 -4.22
CA LYS A 97 3.44 51.44 -4.42
C LYS A 97 2.44 52.33 -3.70
#